data_AF-A0A8J4VZI1-F1
#
_entry.id   AF-A0A8J4VZI1-F1
#
_cell.length_a   1.000
_cell.length_b   1.000
_cell.length_c   1.000
_cell.angle_alpha   90.00
_cell.angle_beta   90.00
_cell.angle_gamma   90.00
#
_symmetry.space_group_name_H-M   'P 1'
#
loop_
_entity.id
_entity.type
_entity.pdbx_description
1 polymer ?
#
loop_
_entity_poly.entity_id
_entity_poly.type
_entity_poly.pdbx_seq_one_letter_code
_entity_poly.pdbx_strand_id
1 'polypeptide(L)'
;MGFEEETGDRVLNDEDPKLLAALQESYARHAPYVGAFLVKDEPGTGPSLVSGFEAEKNIYDLKGKELLNRLYEVGIHAKILGIQGDRVVLVALGRLRIMEMDKPYNKDDDVIKATSFEVKSALRDVLNTRSFLMTYIDNSEFPRLGDLGAVISRVKNLQCQQVLEELDVYKRLKLTLELLKKSMEISKIQELVLETDAKTALSAKFRDKLEGNKDQIPLHVLQFINKELSKLQQFEASSIEFNETHNYLDWLTALPWGIYSDENFDVFQAKKILDEDHYGLADVKERILEFIAFGKHRGTT
;
A
#
# COMPACT_ATOMS: atom_id res chain seq x y z
N MET A 1 9.23 12.24 1.86
CA MET A 1 10.24 12.60 0.83
C MET A 1 10.23 11.46 -0.18
N GLY A 2 9.95 11.77 -1.45
CA GLY A 2 9.43 10.83 -2.45
C GLY A 2 10.33 9.63 -2.71
N PHE A 3 9.70 8.46 -2.75
CA PHE A 3 10.32 7.20 -3.16
C PHE A 3 9.99 7.01 -4.64
N GLU A 4 10.93 7.33 -5.53
CA GLU A 4 10.85 6.87 -6.91
C GLU A 4 11.48 5.48 -7.02
N GLU A 5 10.64 4.54 -7.44
CA GLU A 5 10.99 3.20 -7.87
C GLU A 5 11.82 3.27 -9.16
N GLU A 6 13.09 2.86 -9.13
CA GLU A 6 13.72 2.22 -10.29
C GLU A 6 15.00 1.50 -9.87
N THR A 7 15.07 0.21 -10.23
CA THR A 7 16.22 -0.71 -10.09
C THR A 7 16.68 -1.06 -8.66
N GLY A 8 16.96 -2.35 -8.45
CA GLY A 8 17.32 -2.95 -7.15
C GLY A 8 18.70 -2.58 -6.60
N ASP A 9 19.18 -1.36 -6.85
CA ASP A 9 20.41 -0.83 -6.28
C ASP A 9 20.09 -0.07 -5.00
N ARG A 10 20.51 -0.63 -3.86
CA ARG A 10 20.47 0.09 -2.58
C ARG A 10 21.58 1.14 -2.60
N VAL A 11 21.20 2.36 -2.95
CA VAL A 11 22.07 3.54 -2.88
C VAL A 11 22.22 3.95 -1.43
N LEU A 12 23.43 3.85 -0.89
CA LEU A 12 23.78 4.50 0.39
C LEU A 12 24.07 5.96 0.11
N ASN A 13 23.36 6.87 0.78
CA ASN A 13 23.79 8.25 0.93
C ASN A 13 24.73 8.29 2.14
N ASP A 14 26.03 8.30 1.90
CA ASP A 14 27.01 8.39 2.96
C ASP A 14 27.27 9.88 3.26
N GLU A 15 26.59 10.45 4.27
CA GLU A 15 26.88 11.83 4.72
C GLU A 15 28.22 11.95 5.47
N ASP A 16 28.90 10.83 5.73
CA ASP A 16 30.12 10.74 6.53
C ASP A 16 31.41 10.82 5.67
N PRO A 17 32.18 11.93 5.74
CA PRO A 17 33.35 12.14 4.89
C PRO A 17 34.50 11.16 5.14
N LYS A 18 34.56 10.54 6.33
CA LYS A 18 35.55 9.52 6.68
C LYS A 18 35.24 8.16 6.05
N LEU A 19 33.96 7.79 5.93
CA LEU A 19 33.53 6.54 5.29
C LEU A 19 33.76 6.61 3.79
N LEU A 20 33.41 7.73 3.16
CA LEU A 20 33.70 7.98 1.74
C LEU A 20 35.19 7.90 1.43
N ALA A 21 36.05 8.49 2.26
CA ALA A 21 37.50 8.40 2.09
C ALA A 21 38.00 6.95 2.19
N ALA A 22 37.51 6.17 3.16
CA ALA A 22 37.87 4.77 3.30
C ALA A 22 37.39 3.90 2.13
N LEU A 23 36.20 4.17 1.60
CA LEU A 23 35.63 3.47 0.43
C LEU A 23 36.38 3.83 -0.86
N GLN A 24 36.73 5.10 -1.06
CA GLN A 24 37.57 5.55 -2.17
C GLN A 24 38.98 4.94 -2.11
N GLU A 25 39.56 4.85 -0.91
CA GLU A 25 40.87 4.22 -0.71
C GLU A 25 40.82 2.70 -1.00
N SER A 26 39.76 2.02 -0.55
CA SER A 26 39.52 0.60 -0.84
C SER A 26 39.34 0.34 -2.35
N TYR A 27 38.60 1.24 -3.03
CA TYR A 27 38.43 1.21 -4.48
C TYR A 27 39.76 1.42 -5.22
N ALA A 28 40.57 2.40 -4.81
CA ALA A 28 41.89 2.68 -5.37
C ALA A 28 42.88 1.51 -5.18
N ARG A 29 42.79 0.81 -4.05
CA ARG A 29 43.60 -0.38 -3.74
C ARG A 29 43.19 -1.65 -4.51
N HIS A 30 42.23 -1.57 -5.45
CA HIS A 30 41.71 -2.70 -6.24
C HIS A 30 41.15 -3.85 -5.37
N ALA A 31 40.78 -3.57 -4.12
CA ALA A 31 40.12 -4.50 -3.21
C ALA A 31 38.73 -3.96 -2.86
N PRO A 32 37.79 -3.89 -3.82
CA PRO A 32 36.51 -3.20 -3.67
C PRO A 32 35.51 -4.01 -2.83
N TYR A 33 35.93 -4.51 -1.68
CA TYR A 33 35.13 -5.36 -0.80
C TYR A 33 34.96 -4.68 0.56
N VAL A 34 33.74 -4.77 1.08
CA VAL A 34 33.32 -4.16 2.34
C VAL A 34 32.52 -5.17 3.14
N GLY A 35 32.70 -5.18 4.45
CA GLY A 35 31.82 -5.88 5.38
C GLY A 35 30.85 -4.87 6.00
N ALA A 36 29.56 -5.02 5.75
CA ALA A 36 28.51 -4.23 6.39
C ALA A 36 27.96 -5.00 7.59
N PHE A 37 28.08 -4.44 8.79
CA PHE A 37 27.58 -5.02 10.04
C PHE A 37 26.61 -4.06 10.71
N LEU A 38 25.53 -4.59 11.26
CA LEU A 38 24.61 -3.81 12.08
C LEU A 38 25.23 -3.59 13.47
N VAL A 39 25.03 -2.40 14.04
CA VAL A 39 25.40 -2.08 15.43
C VAL A 39 24.23 -2.47 16.34
N LYS A 40 24.52 -3.12 17.48
CA LYS A 40 23.52 -3.42 18.51
C LYS A 40 23.16 -2.12 19.24
N ASP A 41 21.86 -1.80 19.30
CA ASP A 41 21.36 -0.72 20.14
C ASP A 41 21.56 -1.06 21.63
N GLU A 42 21.84 -0.05 22.47
CA GLU A 42 21.96 -0.27 23.91
C GLU A 42 20.64 -0.82 24.49
N PRO A 43 20.69 -1.83 25.38
CA PRO A 43 19.50 -2.44 25.94
C PRO A 43 18.91 -1.51 27.01
N GLY A 44 18.18 -0.46 26.60
CA GLY A 44 17.63 0.47 27.58
C GLY A 44 16.80 1.67 27.10
N THR A 45 16.60 1.93 25.81
CA THR A 45 15.84 3.12 25.38
C THR A 45 14.67 2.74 24.49
N GLY A 46 13.46 3.00 24.99
CA GLY A 46 12.20 2.80 24.27
C GLY A 46 12.10 3.66 23.00
N PRO A 47 11.04 3.44 22.18
CA PRO A 47 10.92 3.99 20.85
C PRO A 47 10.40 5.43 20.92
N SER A 48 11.23 6.37 21.35
CA SER A 48 10.87 7.79 21.30
C SER A 48 12.11 8.66 21.18
N LEU A 49 12.25 9.28 20.01
CA LEU A 49 12.94 10.54 19.78
C LEU A 49 14.35 10.64 20.36
N VAL A 50 15.31 9.98 19.72
CA VAL A 50 16.69 10.47 19.73
C VAL A 50 17.15 10.58 18.28
N SER A 51 17.39 11.81 17.86
CA SER A 51 17.95 12.17 16.57
C SER A 51 19.23 11.37 16.29
N GLY A 52 19.34 10.81 15.08
CA GLY A 52 20.47 9.98 14.63
C GLY A 52 21.86 10.61 14.81
N PHE A 53 21.95 11.92 15.05
CA PHE A 53 23.20 12.67 15.15
C PHE A 53 24.02 12.46 16.45
N GLU A 54 23.43 12.00 17.56
CA GLU A 54 24.19 11.79 18.82
C GLU A 54 24.77 10.38 18.96
N ALA A 55 24.13 9.37 18.35
CA ALA A 55 24.63 8.00 18.36
C ALA A 55 25.87 7.83 17.44
N GLU A 56 25.90 8.51 16.30
CA GLU A 56 27.00 8.44 15.32
C GLU A 56 28.33 8.98 15.86
N LYS A 57 28.30 10.03 16.71
CA LYS A 57 29.52 10.63 17.29
C LYS A 57 30.29 9.68 18.21
N ASN A 58 29.66 8.65 18.76
CA ASN A 58 30.30 7.72 19.71
C ASN A 58 30.95 6.51 19.04
N ILE A 59 30.64 6.23 17.76
CA ILE A 59 31.11 5.02 17.05
C ILE A 59 32.56 5.19 16.57
N TYR A 60 32.95 6.42 16.19
CA TYR A 60 34.27 6.72 15.64
C TYR A 60 35.44 6.72 16.66
N ASP A 61 35.14 6.74 17.95
CA ASP A 61 36.14 6.77 19.04
C ASP A 61 36.39 5.41 19.69
N LEU A 62 35.52 4.42 19.44
CA LEU A 62 35.69 3.06 19.95
C LEU A 62 36.72 2.32 19.08
N LYS A 63 37.74 1.70 19.69
CA LYS A 63 38.74 0.89 18.96
C LYS A 63 38.85 -0.52 19.55
N GLY A 64 38.96 -1.51 18.67
CA GLY A 64 39.29 -2.89 19.04
C GLY A 64 38.09 -3.70 19.56
N LYS A 65 38.31 -4.48 20.62
CA LYS A 65 37.37 -5.52 21.12
C LYS A 65 36.00 -4.98 21.56
N GLU A 66 35.90 -3.70 21.93
CA GLU A 66 34.64 -3.06 22.35
C GLU A 66 33.69 -2.80 21.18
N LEU A 67 34.21 -2.41 20.01
CA LEU A 67 33.43 -2.32 18.77
C LEU A 67 32.92 -3.70 18.35
N LEU A 68 33.78 -4.72 18.42
CA LEU A 68 33.42 -6.10 18.08
C LEU A 68 32.28 -6.65 18.95
N ASN A 69 32.23 -6.30 20.24
CA ASN A 69 31.14 -6.72 21.13
C ASN A 69 29.81 -6.00 20.84
N ARG A 70 29.88 -4.73 20.39
CA ARG A 70 28.71 -3.93 19.98
C ARG A 70 28.18 -4.28 18.60
N LEU A 71 28.97 -4.93 17.74
CA LEU A 71 28.51 -5.38 16.44
C LEU A 71 27.77 -6.72 16.55
N TYR A 72 26.82 -6.94 15.65
CA TYR A 72 26.28 -8.28 15.44
C TYR A 72 27.35 -9.20 14.81
N GLU A 73 27.29 -10.49 15.16
CA GLU A 73 28.33 -11.47 14.80
C GLU A 73 28.35 -11.79 13.29
N VAL A 74 27.23 -11.56 12.62
CA VAL A 74 27.03 -11.78 11.19
C VAL A 74 26.75 -10.45 10.49
N GLY A 75 27.52 -10.18 9.44
CA GLY A 75 27.34 -9.08 8.52
C GLY A 75 27.26 -9.55 7.07
N ILE A 76 27.17 -8.59 6.16
CA ILE A 76 27.10 -8.82 4.72
C ILE A 76 28.44 -8.43 4.10
N HIS A 77 29.05 -9.37 3.38
CA HIS A 77 30.12 -9.09 2.44
C HIS A 77 29.54 -8.46 1.20
N ALA A 78 29.90 -7.21 0.92
CA ALA A 78 29.47 -6.48 -0.24
C ALA A 78 30.66 -6.06 -1.10
N LYS A 79 30.45 -6.04 -2.42
CA LYS A 79 31.40 -5.49 -3.39
C LYS A 79 30.94 -4.10 -3.81
N ILE A 80 31.87 -3.16 -3.81
CA ILE A 80 31.65 -1.81 -4.35
C ILE A 80 31.63 -1.92 -5.87
N LEU A 81 30.52 -1.51 -6.48
CA LEU A 81 30.32 -1.58 -7.93
C LEU A 81 30.68 -0.24 -8.61
N GLY A 82 30.43 0.86 -7.91
CA GLY A 82 30.82 2.20 -8.32
C GLY A 82 30.56 3.23 -7.22
N ILE A 83 31.36 4.30 -7.23
CA ILE A 83 31.20 5.45 -6.34
C ILE A 83 30.89 6.64 -7.25
N GLN A 84 29.72 7.25 -7.08
CA GLN A 84 29.27 8.39 -7.87
C GLN A 84 28.98 9.58 -6.94
N GLY A 85 29.99 10.44 -6.76
CA GLY A 85 29.90 11.55 -5.80
C GLY A 85 29.73 11.05 -4.37
N ASP A 86 28.61 11.41 -3.76
CA ASP A 86 28.22 11.08 -2.37
C ASP A 86 27.47 9.74 -2.24
N ARG A 87 27.34 9.02 -3.37
CA ARG A 87 26.55 7.79 -3.47
C ARG A 87 27.45 6.60 -3.75
N VAL A 88 27.26 5.55 -2.96
CA VAL A 88 28.00 4.29 -3.12
C VAL A 88 27.02 3.18 -3.49
N VAL A 89 27.29 2.50 -4.60
CA VAL A 89 26.53 1.33 -5.03
C VAL A 89 27.26 0.07 -4.57
N LEU A 90 26.59 -0.69 -3.71
CA LEU A 90 27.10 -1.93 -3.14
C LEU A 90 26.27 -3.13 -3.61
N VAL A 91 26.95 -4.23 -3.96
CA VAL A 91 26.32 -5.52 -4.23
C VAL A 91 26.69 -6.51 -3.14
N ALA A 92 25.69 -7.03 -2.43
CA ALA A 92 25.87 -8.11 -1.47
C ALA A 92 26.32 -9.39 -2.18
N LEU A 93 27.51 -9.90 -1.83
CA LEU A 93 28.08 -11.13 -2.37
C LEU A 93 27.87 -12.35 -1.47
N GLY A 94 27.79 -12.15 -0.16
CA GLY A 94 27.62 -13.25 0.79
C GLY A 94 27.58 -12.77 2.23
N ARG A 95 27.39 -13.70 3.17
CA ARG A 95 27.45 -13.39 4.61
C ARG A 95 28.90 -13.48 5.10
N LEU A 96 29.30 -12.56 5.97
CA LEU A 96 30.57 -12.57 6.69
C LEU A 96 30.27 -12.74 8.17
N ARG A 97 30.54 -13.93 8.70
CA ARG A 97 30.60 -14.17 10.15
C ARG A 97 32.07 -14.26 10.55
N ILE A 98 32.40 -13.74 11.73
CA ILE A 98 33.80 -13.71 12.19
C ILE A 98 34.35 -15.13 12.45
N MET A 99 33.51 -16.16 12.62
CA MET A 99 33.90 -17.59 12.53
C MET A 99 32.70 -18.45 12.05
N GLU A 100 32.95 -19.39 11.13
CA GLU A 100 32.06 -20.43 10.56
C GLU A 100 31.16 -20.08 9.35
N MET A 101 31.08 -21.07 8.44
CA MET A 101 30.29 -21.09 7.20
C MET A 101 28.94 -21.82 7.42
N ASP A 102 27.98 -21.61 6.51
CA ASP A 102 26.70 -22.32 6.50
C ASP A 102 26.90 -23.84 6.58
N LYS A 103 26.05 -24.53 7.35
CA LYS A 103 26.11 -25.99 7.48
C LYS A 103 25.74 -26.63 6.14
N PRO A 104 26.42 -27.73 5.74
CA PRO A 104 26.06 -28.44 4.52
C PRO A 104 24.62 -28.91 4.61
N TYR A 105 23.81 -28.57 3.59
CA TYR A 105 22.41 -28.95 3.49
C TYR A 105 22.18 -29.85 2.28
N ASN A 106 21.20 -30.75 2.38
CA ASN A 106 20.81 -31.58 1.25
C ASN A 106 19.93 -30.78 0.29
N LYS A 107 20.41 -30.58 -0.94
CA LYS A 107 19.67 -29.86 -1.99
C LYS A 107 18.41 -30.61 -2.44
N ASP A 108 18.37 -31.92 -2.23
CA ASP A 108 17.27 -32.78 -2.67
C ASP A 108 16.22 -33.08 -1.61
N ASP A 109 16.33 -32.49 -0.42
CA ASP A 109 15.35 -32.68 0.66
C ASP A 109 13.96 -32.13 0.27
N ASP A 110 12.98 -33.02 0.26
CA ASP A 110 11.59 -32.71 -0.11
C ASP A 110 10.96 -31.68 0.83
N VAL A 111 11.35 -31.65 2.10
CA VAL A 111 10.82 -30.70 3.10
C VAL A 111 11.34 -29.29 2.81
N ILE A 112 12.63 -29.15 2.49
CA ILE A 112 13.23 -27.85 2.12
C ILE A 112 12.64 -27.36 0.80
N LYS A 113 12.48 -28.25 -0.19
CA LYS A 113 11.82 -27.93 -1.46
C LYS A 113 10.39 -27.43 -1.23
N ALA A 114 9.59 -28.14 -0.42
CA ALA A 114 8.22 -27.75 -0.12
C ALA A 114 8.15 -26.36 0.55
N THR A 115 8.97 -26.11 1.58
CA THR A 115 8.99 -24.79 2.26
C THR A 115 9.46 -23.68 1.33
N SER A 116 10.44 -23.96 0.46
CA SER A 116 10.90 -22.97 -0.52
C SER A 116 9.80 -22.59 -1.53
N PHE A 117 8.98 -23.56 -1.95
CA PHE A 117 7.87 -23.31 -2.86
C PHE A 117 6.80 -22.45 -2.19
N GLU A 118 6.51 -22.70 -0.91
CA GLU A 118 5.60 -21.86 -0.12
C GLU A 118 6.12 -20.43 0.01
N VAL A 119 7.43 -20.25 0.28
CA VAL A 119 8.06 -18.93 0.29
C VAL A 119 8.00 -18.25 -1.07
N LYS A 120 8.26 -18.97 -2.18
CA LYS A 120 8.11 -18.44 -3.55
C LYS A 120 6.68 -18.00 -3.84
N SER A 121 5.68 -18.77 -3.40
CA SER A 121 4.27 -18.41 -3.56
C SER A 121 3.91 -17.16 -2.76
N ALA A 122 4.30 -17.10 -1.48
CA ALA A 122 4.07 -15.91 -0.66
C ALA A 122 4.77 -14.66 -1.25
N LEU A 123 5.97 -14.82 -1.80
CA LEU A 123 6.68 -13.76 -2.50
C LEU A 123 5.95 -13.31 -3.79
N ARG A 124 5.38 -14.26 -4.55
CA ARG A 124 4.55 -13.97 -5.73
C ARG A 124 3.36 -13.10 -5.36
N ASP A 125 2.68 -13.45 -4.28
CA ASP A 125 1.49 -12.75 -3.81
C ASP A 125 1.82 -11.32 -3.34
N VAL A 126 2.98 -11.12 -2.70
CA VAL A 126 3.45 -9.79 -2.27
C VAL A 126 3.90 -8.91 -3.45
N LEU A 127 4.53 -9.50 -4.47
CA LEU A 127 5.16 -8.75 -5.56
C LEU A 127 4.27 -8.51 -6.78
N ASN A 128 2.97 -8.79 -6.68
CA ASN A 128 1.89 -8.99 -7.67
C ASN A 128 1.84 -8.13 -8.98
N THR A 129 2.97 -7.74 -9.58
CA THR A 129 3.07 -6.82 -10.71
C THR A 129 4.46 -6.74 -11.38
N ARG A 130 5.55 -7.30 -10.81
CA ARG A 130 6.90 -7.12 -11.38
C ARG A 130 7.48 -8.38 -12.05
N SER A 131 7.26 -8.49 -13.36
CA SER A 131 7.75 -9.61 -14.20
C SER A 131 9.25 -9.90 -14.04
N PHE A 132 10.09 -8.86 -13.90
CA PHE A 132 11.55 -9.01 -13.82
C PHE A 132 12.03 -9.69 -12.53
N LEU A 133 11.46 -9.35 -11.37
CA LEU A 133 11.83 -9.98 -10.09
C LEU A 133 11.38 -11.45 -10.02
N MET A 134 10.35 -11.79 -10.79
CA MET A 134 9.80 -13.14 -10.85
C MET A 134 10.80 -14.16 -11.40
N THR A 135 11.46 -13.82 -12.50
CA THR A 135 12.51 -14.66 -13.10
C THR A 135 13.70 -14.84 -12.15
N TYR A 136 14.02 -13.84 -11.33
CA TYR A 136 15.08 -13.93 -10.34
C TYR A 136 14.70 -14.85 -9.16
N ILE A 137 13.46 -14.76 -8.67
CA ILE A 137 12.93 -15.62 -7.59
C ILE A 137 12.90 -17.08 -8.01
N ASP A 138 12.46 -17.37 -9.24
CA ASP A 138 12.35 -18.74 -9.72
C ASP A 138 13.73 -19.42 -9.84
N ASN A 139 14.77 -18.66 -10.23
CA ASN A 139 16.15 -19.12 -10.39
C ASN A 139 17.03 -19.01 -9.13
N SER A 140 16.51 -18.47 -8.02
CA SER A 140 17.29 -18.25 -6.80
C SER A 140 17.51 -19.53 -5.99
N GLU A 141 18.73 -19.71 -5.48
CA GLU A 141 19.06 -20.77 -4.52
C GLU A 141 18.34 -20.57 -3.17
N PHE A 142 18.04 -21.66 -2.46
CA PHE A 142 17.28 -21.62 -1.20
C PHE A 142 17.82 -20.63 -0.15
N PRO A 143 19.15 -20.51 0.06
CA PRO A 143 19.69 -19.50 0.97
C PRO A 143 19.38 -18.06 0.56
N ARG A 144 19.57 -17.75 -0.72
CA ARG A 144 19.34 -16.42 -1.30
C ARG A 144 17.86 -16.06 -1.31
N LEU A 145 16.99 -17.05 -1.47
CA LEU A 145 15.54 -16.87 -1.41
C LEU A 145 15.08 -16.41 -0.02
N GLY A 146 15.64 -16.97 1.06
CA GLY A 146 15.35 -16.52 2.42
C GLY A 146 15.78 -15.07 2.66
N ASP A 147 16.99 -14.72 2.22
CA ASP A 147 17.52 -13.36 2.34
C ASP A 147 16.70 -12.34 1.53
N LEU A 148 16.32 -12.71 0.29
CA LEU A 148 15.45 -11.91 -0.55
C LEU A 148 14.05 -11.74 0.07
N GLY A 149 13.49 -12.80 0.66
CA GLY A 149 12.21 -12.76 1.36
C GLY A 149 12.20 -11.81 2.55
N ALA A 150 13.28 -11.82 3.35
CA ALA A 150 13.43 -10.88 4.45
C ALA A 150 13.50 -9.43 3.98
N VAL A 151 14.21 -9.17 2.87
CA VAL A 151 14.30 -7.84 2.26
C VAL A 151 12.93 -7.35 1.77
N ILE A 152 12.14 -8.23 1.14
CA ILE A 152 10.83 -7.88 0.56
C ILE A 152 9.76 -7.68 1.64
N SER A 153 9.84 -8.41 2.74
CA SER A 153 8.84 -8.37 3.82
C SER A 153 8.78 -7.03 4.58
N ARG A 154 9.69 -6.06 4.28
CA ARG A 154 9.74 -4.71 4.87
C ARG A 154 9.74 -4.71 6.41
N VAL A 155 10.43 -5.69 6.99
CA VAL A 155 10.44 -5.93 8.44
C VAL A 155 11.50 -5.07 9.15
N LYS A 156 11.31 -4.86 10.47
CA LYS A 156 12.29 -4.19 11.35
C LYS A 156 13.66 -4.88 11.30
N ASN A 157 14.72 -4.07 11.38
CA ASN A 157 16.13 -4.49 11.26
C ASN A 157 16.50 -5.71 12.13
N LEU A 158 15.95 -5.81 13.34
CA LEU A 158 16.22 -6.92 14.26
C LEU A 158 15.75 -8.29 13.73
N GLN A 159 14.60 -8.36 13.07
CA GLN A 159 14.06 -9.62 12.56
C GLN A 159 14.78 -10.04 11.27
N CYS A 160 15.18 -9.07 10.44
CA CYS A 160 16.08 -9.31 9.32
C CYS A 160 17.41 -9.89 9.81
N GLN A 161 17.94 -9.36 10.92
CA GLN A 161 19.16 -9.88 11.53
C GLN A 161 18.99 -11.33 12.05
N GLN A 162 17.84 -11.66 12.65
CA GLN A 162 17.53 -13.05 13.05
C GLN A 162 17.57 -14.03 11.86
N VAL A 163 17.03 -13.64 10.70
CA VAL A 163 17.08 -14.44 9.47
C VAL A 163 18.52 -14.58 8.94
N LEU A 164 19.34 -13.54 9.12
CA LEU A 164 20.77 -13.55 8.75
C LEU A 164 21.63 -14.42 9.68
N GLU A 165 21.26 -14.51 10.96
CA GLU A 165 21.99 -15.30 11.97
C GLU A 165 21.69 -16.80 11.91
N GLU A 166 20.56 -17.19 11.32
CA GLU A 166 20.24 -18.60 11.11
C GLU A 166 21.11 -19.23 10.01
N LEU A 167 21.87 -20.27 10.42
CA LEU A 167 22.74 -21.09 9.57
C LEU A 167 22.00 -22.24 8.89
N ASP A 168 20.88 -22.68 9.47
CA ASP A 168 20.08 -23.76 8.94
C ASP A 168 19.11 -23.21 7.88
N VAL A 169 19.27 -23.66 6.64
CA VAL A 169 18.46 -23.24 5.50
C VAL A 169 16.97 -23.46 5.75
N TYR A 170 16.60 -24.58 6.37
CA TYR A 170 15.21 -24.90 6.63
C TYR A 170 14.60 -23.96 7.66
N LYS A 171 15.28 -23.75 8.79
CA LYS A 171 14.82 -22.83 9.85
C LYS A 171 14.72 -21.40 9.33
N ARG A 172 15.70 -20.97 8.54
CA ARG A 172 15.72 -19.66 7.89
C ARG A 172 14.51 -19.45 6.98
N LEU A 173 14.22 -20.42 6.10
CA LEU A 173 13.05 -20.35 5.22
C LEU A 173 11.75 -20.31 6.00
N LYS A 174 11.64 -21.09 7.08
CA LYS A 174 10.48 -21.10 7.95
C LYS A 174 10.25 -19.75 8.65
N LEU A 175 11.31 -19.14 9.18
CA LEU A 175 11.22 -17.79 9.77
C LEU A 175 10.81 -16.75 8.72
N THR A 176 11.42 -16.81 7.54
CA THR A 176 11.11 -15.90 6.43
C THR A 176 9.64 -16.03 6.00
N LEU A 177 9.14 -17.26 5.93
CA LEU A 177 7.73 -17.54 5.63
C LEU A 177 6.79 -16.93 6.66
N GLU A 178 7.11 -17.05 7.95
CA GLU A 178 6.31 -16.45 9.02
C GLU A 178 6.28 -14.91 8.92
N LEU A 179 7.43 -14.29 8.62
CA LEU A 179 7.53 -12.85 8.41
C LEU A 179 6.72 -12.39 7.20
N LEU A 180 6.82 -13.11 6.07
CA LEU A 180 6.04 -12.82 4.88
C LEU A 180 4.53 -12.92 5.15
N LYS A 181 4.08 -13.97 5.85
CA LYS A 181 2.67 -14.12 6.25
C LYS A 181 2.19 -12.94 7.09
N LYS A 182 2.95 -12.52 8.10
CA LYS A 182 2.64 -11.33 8.90
C LYS A 182 2.57 -10.06 8.04
N SER A 183 3.50 -9.88 7.09
CA SER A 183 3.49 -8.70 6.21
C SER A 183 2.28 -8.67 5.28
N MET A 184 1.81 -9.84 4.81
CA MET A 184 0.58 -9.96 4.04
C MET A 184 -0.65 -9.63 4.88
N GLU A 185 -0.72 -10.12 6.13
CA GLU A 185 -1.80 -9.77 7.06
C GLU A 185 -1.86 -8.27 7.34
N ILE A 186 -0.71 -7.64 7.60
CA ILE A 186 -0.62 -6.19 7.81
C ILE A 186 -1.11 -5.44 6.57
N SER A 187 -0.70 -5.88 5.37
CA SER A 187 -1.12 -5.25 4.11
C SER A 187 -2.64 -5.35 3.91
N LYS A 188 -3.24 -6.51 4.19
CA LYS A 188 -4.70 -6.69 4.16
C LYS A 188 -5.42 -5.78 5.15
N ILE A 189 -4.89 -5.64 6.36
CA ILE A 189 -5.48 -4.75 7.37
C ILE A 189 -5.39 -3.29 6.90
N GLN A 190 -4.27 -2.88 6.32
CA GLN A 190 -4.12 -1.53 5.77
C GLN A 190 -5.13 -1.25 4.66
N GLU A 191 -5.35 -2.20 3.75
CA GLU A 191 -6.36 -2.10 2.69
C GLU A 191 -7.77 -1.96 3.28
N LEU A 192 -8.13 -2.82 4.23
CA LEU A 192 -9.44 -2.73 4.92
C LEU A 192 -9.62 -1.40 5.65
N VAL A 193 -8.58 -0.87 6.31
CA VAL A 193 -8.63 0.42 6.99
C VAL A 193 -8.89 1.55 5.97
N LEU A 194 -8.17 1.55 4.85
CA LEU A 194 -8.37 2.55 3.79
C LEU A 194 -9.79 2.48 3.20
N GLU A 195 -10.33 1.29 2.98
CA GLU A 195 -11.71 1.12 2.55
C GLU A 195 -12.71 1.66 3.58
N THR A 196 -12.51 1.39 4.87
CA THR A 196 -13.39 1.90 5.92
C THR A 196 -13.35 3.43 6.02
N ASP A 197 -12.16 4.03 5.95
CA ASP A 197 -12.01 5.49 5.98
C ASP A 197 -12.72 6.15 4.79
N ALA A 198 -12.59 5.56 3.60
CA ALA A 198 -13.29 6.03 2.40
C ALA A 198 -14.82 5.96 2.55
N LYS A 199 -15.35 4.86 3.10
CA LYS A 199 -16.80 4.71 3.38
C LYS A 199 -17.29 5.72 4.41
N THR A 200 -16.53 5.93 5.49
CA THR A 200 -16.87 6.91 6.53
C THR A 200 -16.92 8.32 5.94
N ALA A 201 -15.91 8.72 5.16
CA ALA A 201 -15.87 10.02 4.49
C ALA A 201 -17.06 10.23 3.55
N LEU A 202 -17.46 9.19 2.80
CA LEU A 202 -18.60 9.24 1.90
C LEU A 202 -19.93 9.37 2.66
N SER A 203 -20.11 8.64 3.76
CA SER A 203 -21.30 8.78 4.61
C SER A 203 -21.41 10.17 5.26
N ALA A 204 -20.26 10.79 5.61
CA ALA A 204 -20.21 12.15 6.11
C ALA A 204 -20.64 13.17 5.04
N LYS A 205 -20.16 13.04 3.80
CA LYS A 205 -20.58 13.91 2.68
C LYS A 205 -22.09 13.91 2.45
N PHE A 206 -22.73 12.74 2.51
CA PHE A 206 -24.19 12.66 2.39
C PHE A 206 -24.89 13.31 3.58
N ARG A 207 -24.34 13.17 4.79
CA ARG A 207 -24.86 13.83 5.98
C ARG A 207 -24.80 15.36 5.85
N ASP A 208 -23.67 15.89 5.39
CA ASP A 208 -23.47 17.33 5.19
C ASP A 208 -24.43 17.90 4.14
N LYS A 209 -24.62 17.19 3.01
CA LYS A 209 -25.62 17.55 1.98
C LYS A 209 -27.04 17.60 2.57
N LEU A 210 -27.37 16.69 3.49
CA LEU A 210 -28.69 16.64 4.12
C LEU A 210 -28.89 17.80 5.10
N GLU A 211 -27.84 18.22 5.83
CA GLU A 211 -27.95 19.31 6.80
C GLU A 211 -28.43 20.62 6.17
N GLY A 212 -28.05 20.89 4.91
CA GLY A 212 -28.49 22.07 4.17
C GLY A 212 -29.99 22.09 3.83
N ASN A 213 -30.62 20.92 3.70
CA ASN A 213 -32.01 20.78 3.23
C ASN A 213 -32.95 20.16 4.28
N LYS A 214 -32.49 19.95 5.52
CA LYS A 214 -33.22 19.24 6.60
C LYS A 214 -34.65 19.77 6.82
N ASP A 215 -34.86 21.08 6.71
CA ASP A 215 -36.14 21.72 6.99
C ASP A 215 -37.18 21.54 5.87
N GLN A 216 -36.74 21.17 4.66
CA GLN A 216 -37.61 20.99 3.48
C GLN A 216 -37.94 19.52 3.20
N ILE A 217 -37.22 18.58 3.83
CA ILE A 217 -37.40 17.14 3.59
C ILE A 217 -38.50 16.58 4.51
N PRO A 218 -39.52 15.88 3.96
CA PRO A 218 -40.52 15.20 4.77
C PRO A 218 -39.92 14.17 5.75
N LEU A 219 -40.43 14.09 6.98
CA LEU A 219 -39.88 13.23 8.03
C LEU A 219 -39.72 11.76 7.63
N HIS A 220 -40.66 11.20 6.85
CA HIS A 220 -40.60 9.81 6.39
C HIS A 220 -39.39 9.57 5.46
N VAL A 221 -39.05 10.55 4.62
CA VAL A 221 -37.92 10.45 3.69
C VAL A 221 -36.60 10.54 4.46
N LEU A 222 -36.49 11.42 5.46
CA LEU A 222 -35.31 11.50 6.34
C LEU A 222 -35.05 10.17 7.08
N GLN A 223 -36.10 9.52 7.59
CA GLN A 223 -35.96 8.21 8.24
C GLN A 223 -35.45 7.16 7.26
N PHE A 224 -35.95 7.16 6.02
CA PHE A 224 -35.49 6.24 4.97
C PHE A 224 -34.02 6.49 4.61
N ILE A 225 -33.63 7.75 4.40
CA ILE A 225 -32.25 8.13 4.08
C ILE A 225 -31.29 7.69 5.20
N ASN A 226 -31.63 7.93 6.46
CA ASN A 226 -30.80 7.48 7.59
C ASN A 226 -30.68 5.96 7.68
N LYS A 227 -31.74 5.22 7.32
CA LYS A 227 -31.74 3.77 7.26
C LYS A 227 -30.83 3.26 6.14
N GLU A 228 -30.90 3.85 4.95
CA GLU A 228 -30.02 3.50 3.84
C GLU A 228 -28.55 3.90 4.09
N LEU A 229 -28.30 5.05 4.73
CA LEU A 229 -26.95 5.43 5.16
C LEU A 229 -26.35 4.42 6.15
N SER A 230 -27.15 3.93 7.09
CA SER A 230 -26.72 2.89 8.03
C SER A 230 -26.39 1.57 7.32
N LYS A 231 -27.16 1.20 6.30
CA LYS A 231 -26.89 0.00 5.49
C LYS A 231 -25.65 0.16 4.60
N LEU A 232 -25.44 1.34 4.02
CA LEU A 232 -24.29 1.63 3.17
C LEU A 232 -22.96 1.43 3.92
N GLN A 233 -22.92 1.71 5.23
CA GLN A 233 -21.75 1.44 6.07
C GLN A 233 -21.49 -0.06 6.30
N GLN A 234 -22.53 -0.91 6.20
CA GLN A 234 -22.41 -2.36 6.39
C GLN A 234 -22.00 -3.10 5.11
N PHE A 235 -22.32 -2.54 3.94
CA PHE A 235 -21.99 -3.18 2.67
C PHE A 235 -20.49 -3.06 2.32
N GLU A 236 -19.98 -4.06 1.60
CA GLU A 236 -18.65 -4.01 0.99
C GLU A 236 -18.64 -3.02 -0.18
N ALA A 237 -17.56 -2.25 -0.33
CA ALA A 237 -17.49 -1.21 -1.37
C ALA A 237 -17.51 -1.78 -2.80
N SER A 238 -17.15 -3.06 -2.94
CA SER A 238 -17.17 -3.84 -4.17
C SER A 238 -18.54 -4.45 -4.51
N SER A 239 -19.51 -4.38 -3.59
CA SER A 239 -20.83 -4.99 -3.78
C SER A 239 -21.70 -4.16 -4.73
N ILE A 240 -22.52 -4.85 -5.53
CA ILE A 240 -23.48 -4.19 -6.44
C ILE A 240 -24.50 -3.37 -5.64
N GLU A 241 -24.94 -3.89 -4.50
CA GLU A 241 -25.87 -3.27 -3.57
C GLU A 241 -25.33 -1.96 -2.98
N PHE A 242 -24.01 -1.85 -2.78
CA PHE A 242 -23.37 -0.61 -2.35
C PHE A 242 -23.54 0.48 -3.41
N ASN A 243 -23.29 0.14 -4.67
CA ASN A 243 -23.42 1.07 -5.79
C ASN A 243 -24.87 1.52 -6.01
N GLU A 244 -25.83 0.59 -5.91
CA GLU A 244 -27.26 0.91 -6.00
C GLU A 244 -27.71 1.84 -4.86
N THR A 245 -27.33 1.53 -3.63
CA THR A 245 -27.67 2.35 -2.44
C THR A 245 -27.03 3.74 -2.53
N HIS A 246 -25.78 3.81 -2.99
CA HIS A 246 -25.08 5.07 -3.24
C HIS A 246 -25.81 5.93 -4.26
N ASN A 247 -26.20 5.36 -5.41
CA ASN A 247 -26.89 6.10 -6.47
C ASN A 247 -28.26 6.60 -6.00
N TYR A 248 -28.99 5.76 -5.25
CA TYR A 248 -30.27 6.15 -4.68
C TYR A 248 -30.13 7.29 -3.66
N LEU A 249 -29.13 7.24 -2.78
CA LEU A 249 -28.81 8.32 -1.85
C LEU A 249 -28.39 9.61 -2.57
N ASP A 250 -27.62 9.51 -3.66
CA ASP A 250 -27.23 10.68 -4.43
C ASP A 250 -28.44 11.33 -5.12
N TRP A 251 -29.37 10.55 -5.68
CA TRP A 251 -30.62 11.09 -6.21
C TRP A 251 -31.48 11.75 -5.13
N LEU A 252 -31.65 11.09 -3.98
CA LEU A 252 -32.43 11.66 -2.89
C LEU A 252 -31.83 12.95 -2.33
N THR A 253 -30.50 13.09 -2.35
CA THR A 253 -29.82 14.31 -1.89
C THR A 253 -29.73 15.40 -2.95
N ALA A 254 -29.82 15.05 -4.24
CA ALA A 254 -29.83 15.99 -5.35
C ALA A 254 -31.21 16.66 -5.59
N LEU A 255 -32.29 16.07 -5.08
CA LEU A 255 -33.64 16.60 -5.28
C LEU A 255 -33.85 17.93 -4.52
N PRO A 256 -34.38 18.97 -5.19
CA PRO A 256 -34.75 20.23 -4.55
C PRO A 256 -36.07 20.07 -3.79
N TRP A 257 -36.01 19.48 -2.59
CA TRP A 257 -37.18 19.26 -1.75
C TRP A 257 -37.90 20.58 -1.46
N GLY A 258 -39.23 20.62 -1.58
CA GLY A 258 -40.01 21.82 -1.25
C GLY A 258 -39.95 22.97 -2.27
N ILE A 259 -39.21 22.82 -3.38
CA ILE A 259 -39.24 23.76 -4.50
C ILE A 259 -40.16 23.18 -5.57
N TYR A 260 -41.32 23.79 -5.72
CA TYR A 260 -42.27 23.47 -6.78
C TYR A 260 -42.37 24.66 -7.73
N SER A 261 -42.32 24.39 -9.03
CA SER A 261 -42.71 25.38 -10.04
C SER A 261 -44.22 25.37 -10.19
N ASP A 262 -44.82 26.55 -10.42
CA ASP A 262 -46.22 26.60 -10.84
C ASP A 262 -46.40 25.83 -12.16
N GLU A 263 -47.30 24.85 -12.15
CA GLU A 263 -47.55 24.00 -13.30
C GLU A 263 -48.26 24.79 -14.41
N ASN A 264 -47.61 24.92 -15.59
CA ASN A 264 -48.22 25.56 -16.76
C ASN A 264 -48.83 24.51 -17.70
N PHE A 265 -50.14 24.32 -17.63
CA PHE A 265 -50.89 23.37 -18.48
C PHE A 265 -51.46 23.98 -19.77
N ASP A 266 -50.81 24.99 -20.34
CA ASP A 266 -51.27 25.56 -21.62
C ASP A 266 -50.88 24.67 -22.81
N VAL A 267 -51.86 23.88 -23.27
CA VAL A 267 -51.77 22.99 -24.44
C VAL A 267 -51.38 23.76 -25.71
N PHE A 268 -51.80 25.04 -25.85
CA PHE A 268 -51.48 25.83 -27.04
C PHE A 268 -50.02 26.27 -27.06
N GLN A 269 -49.50 26.74 -25.92
CA GLN A 269 -48.08 27.05 -25.79
C GLN A 269 -47.22 25.79 -25.94
N ALA A 270 -47.63 24.68 -25.34
CA ALA A 270 -46.93 23.41 -25.45
C ALA A 270 -46.82 22.94 -26.91
N LYS A 271 -47.92 22.99 -27.67
CA LYS A 271 -47.91 22.62 -29.10
C LYS A 271 -46.96 23.49 -29.91
N LYS A 272 -46.97 24.81 -29.67
CA LYS A 272 -46.11 25.75 -30.38
C LYS A 272 -44.63 25.45 -30.14
N ILE A 273 -44.23 25.25 -28.88
CA ILE A 273 -42.84 24.93 -28.51
C ILE A 273 -42.43 23.57 -29.09
N LEU A 274 -43.31 22.56 -29.03
CA LEU A 274 -43.04 21.24 -29.59
C LEU A 274 -42.84 21.25 -31.10
N ASP A 275 -43.58 22.09 -31.82
CA ASP A 275 -43.47 22.28 -33.26
C ASP A 275 -42.26 23.13 -33.67
N GLU A 276 -41.83 24.06 -32.82
CA GLU A 276 -40.62 24.88 -33.02
C GLU A 276 -39.32 24.10 -32.73
N ASP A 277 -39.25 23.38 -31.60
CA ASP A 277 -38.01 22.71 -31.15
C ASP A 277 -37.79 21.33 -31.81
N HIS A 278 -38.86 20.68 -32.26
CA HIS A 278 -38.79 19.31 -32.79
C HIS A 278 -39.49 19.18 -34.14
N TYR A 279 -38.76 18.76 -35.17
CA TYR A 279 -39.33 18.52 -36.50
C TYR A 279 -39.73 17.04 -36.67
N GLY A 280 -40.99 16.77 -37.04
CA GLY A 280 -41.53 15.40 -37.17
C GLY A 280 -42.16 14.84 -35.87
N LEU A 281 -42.31 13.51 -35.79
CA LEU A 281 -42.87 12.77 -34.64
C LEU A 281 -44.32 13.15 -34.24
N ALA A 282 -45.24 13.20 -35.22
CA ALA A 282 -46.65 13.55 -34.98
C ALA A 282 -47.29 12.71 -33.86
N ASP A 283 -47.09 11.39 -33.88
CA ASP A 283 -47.67 10.46 -32.90
C ASP A 283 -47.18 10.70 -31.46
N VAL A 284 -45.91 11.08 -31.30
CA VAL A 284 -45.33 11.36 -29.96
C VAL A 284 -45.80 12.73 -29.46
N LYS A 285 -45.89 13.72 -30.36
CA LYS A 285 -46.39 15.05 -30.05
C LYS A 285 -47.85 15.02 -29.61
N GLU A 286 -48.70 14.28 -30.32
CA GLU A 286 -50.09 14.08 -29.91
C GLU A 286 -50.19 13.46 -28.51
N ARG A 287 -49.37 12.45 -28.21
CA ARG A 287 -49.40 11.79 -26.89
C ARG A 287 -48.92 12.69 -25.75
N ILE A 288 -47.94 13.56 -25.99
CA ILE A 288 -47.51 14.58 -25.02
C ILE A 288 -48.62 15.61 -24.81
N LEU A 289 -49.27 16.07 -25.88
CA LEU A 289 -50.39 17.03 -25.79
C LEU A 289 -51.60 16.42 -25.08
N GLU A 290 -51.91 15.14 -25.34
CA GLU A 290 -52.91 14.38 -24.59
C GLU A 290 -52.58 14.30 -23.10
N PHE A 291 -51.32 14.05 -22.75
CA PHE A 291 -50.88 13.99 -21.35
C PHE A 291 -51.04 15.35 -20.64
N ILE A 292 -50.66 16.45 -21.30
CA ILE A 292 -50.83 17.81 -20.77
C ILE A 292 -52.33 18.15 -20.65
N ALA A 293 -53.14 17.79 -21.64
CA ALA A 293 -54.59 17.99 -21.62
C ALA A 293 -55.26 17.17 -20.51
N PHE A 294 -54.77 15.95 -20.25
CA PHE A 294 -55.23 15.11 -19.16
C PHE A 294 -54.81 15.66 -17.79
N GLY A 295 -53.58 16.18 -17.66
CA GLY A 295 -53.10 16.91 -16.49
C GLY A 295 -54.00 18.11 -16.15
N LYS A 296 -54.36 18.90 -17.17
CA LYS A 296 -55.33 20.01 -17.03
C LYS A 296 -56.70 19.55 -16.54
N HIS A 297 -57.16 18.38 -16.95
CA HIS A 297 -58.46 17.83 -16.55
C HIS A 297 -58.49 17.27 -15.13
N ARG A 298 -57.37 16.75 -14.61
CA ARG A 298 -57.34 16.20 -13.26
C ARG A 298 -57.38 17.27 -12.16
N GLY A 299 -56.97 18.49 -12.45
CA GLY A 299 -56.94 19.59 -11.48
C GLY A 299 -55.91 19.33 -10.38
N THR A 300 -55.17 20.37 -10.03
CA THR A 300 -54.09 20.33 -9.04
C THR A 300 -54.60 19.79 -7.68
N THR A 301 -53.97 18.72 -7.18
CA THR A 301 -54.01 18.33 -5.75
C THR A 301 -52.77 18.85 -5.06
#